data_AF-A0A0R3SDQ3-F1
#
_entry.id   AF-A0A0R3SDQ3-F1
#
_cell.length_a   1.000
_cell.length_b   1.000
_cell.length_c   1.000
_cell.angle_alpha   90.00
_cell.angle_beta   90.00
_cell.angle_gamma   90.00
#
_symmetry.space_group_name_H-M   'P 1'
#
loop_
_entity.id
_entity.type
_entity.pdbx_description
1 polymer ?
#
loop_
_entity_poly.entity_id
_entity_poly.type
_entity_poly.pdbx_seq_one_letter_code
_entity_poly.pdbx_strand_id
1 'polypeptide(L)'
;MDASEVNKRTLEITVWDFDRGVTNDFIGGLTLGAKAKAERREVWQAVFRPPYRRFEAWFQLASRSDIEYPGSESQRGLEGLIDHTSTPGICD
;
A
#
# COMPACT_ATOMS: atom_id res chain seq x y z
N MET A 1 22.83 -10.48 -2.20
CA MET A 1 22.04 -9.41 -2.86
C MET A 1 22.85 -8.14 -2.80
N ASP A 2 22.98 -7.42 -3.91
CA ASP A 2 23.56 -6.07 -3.91
C ASP A 2 22.62 -5.10 -3.17
N ALA A 3 23.18 -4.20 -2.36
CA ALA A 3 22.44 -3.15 -1.67
C ALA A 3 21.65 -2.26 -2.64
N SER A 4 22.13 -2.13 -3.89
CA SER A 4 21.46 -1.36 -4.95
C SER A 4 20.10 -1.97 -5.36
N GLU A 5 19.96 -3.29 -5.31
CA GLU A 5 18.74 -4.02 -5.68
C GLU A 5 17.71 -4.02 -4.55
N VAL A 6 18.17 -3.99 -3.29
CA VAL A 6 17.30 -3.90 -2.09
C VAL A 6 16.52 -2.59 -2.06
N ASN A 7 17.10 -1.51 -2.57
CA ASN A 7 16.44 -0.20 -2.58
C ASN A 7 15.33 -0.08 -3.64
N LYS A 8 15.28 -1.01 -4.60
CA LYS A 8 14.26 -1.06 -5.66
C LYS A 8 13.09 -1.98 -5.31
N ARG A 9 13.22 -2.78 -4.25
CA ARG A 9 12.22 -3.76 -3.82
C ARG A 9 11.42 -3.24 -2.63
N THR A 10 10.19 -3.71 -2.54
CA THR A 10 9.31 -3.53 -1.39
C THR A 10 8.71 -4.87 -1.03
N LEU A 11 8.35 -5.05 0.24
CA LEU A 11 7.60 -6.19 0.74
C LEU A 11 6.26 -5.68 1.25
N GLU A 12 5.18 -6.11 0.63
CA GLU A 12 3.82 -5.83 1.07
C GLU A 12 3.28 -7.02 1.86
N ILE A 13 2.80 -6.74 3.07
CA ILE A 13 2.18 -7.70 3.98
C ILE A 13 0.74 -7.25 4.16
N THR A 14 -0.23 -8.10 3.82
CA THR A 14 -1.66 -7.80 3.99
C THR A 14 -2.32 -8.84 4.89
N VAL A 15 -3.27 -8.37 5.69
CA VAL A 15 -4.04 -9.18 6.63
C VAL A 15 -5.50 -9.07 6.25
N TRP A 16 -6.16 -10.21 6.18
CA TRP A 16 -7.54 -10.35 5.69
C TRP A 16 -8.33 -11.18 6.70
N ASP A 17 -9.60 -10.81 6.90
CA ASP A 17 -10.57 -11.66 7.56
C ASP A 17 -11.09 -12.68 6.55
N PHE A 18 -11.20 -13.94 6.97
CA PHE A 18 -11.63 -15.01 6.07
C PHE A 18 -13.11 -15.31 6.29
N ASP A 19 -13.90 -15.04 5.25
CA ASP A 19 -15.34 -15.25 5.28
C ASP A 19 -15.78 -16.40 4.37
N ARG A 20 -16.73 -17.20 4.88
CA ARG A 20 -17.31 -18.29 4.09
C ARG A 20 -18.50 -17.81 3.28
N GLY A 21 -18.34 -17.77 1.96
CA GLY A 21 -19.44 -17.51 1.01
C GLY A 21 -19.59 -16.06 0.58
N VAL A 22 -18.77 -15.15 1.11
CA VAL A 22 -18.62 -13.75 0.65
C VAL A 22 -17.13 -13.45 0.39
N THR A 23 -16.84 -12.28 -0.17
CA THR A 23 -15.44 -11.83 -0.33
C THR A 23 -14.83 -11.48 1.01
N ASN A 24 -13.60 -11.93 1.23
CA ASN A 24 -12.83 -11.63 2.44
C ASN A 24 -12.70 -10.12 2.68
N ASP A 25 -12.89 -9.72 3.94
CA ASP A 25 -12.70 -8.34 4.36
C ASP A 25 -11.22 -8.00 4.59
N PHE A 26 -10.80 -6.85 4.08
CA PHE A 26 -9.44 -6.37 4.30
C PHE A 26 -9.32 -5.75 5.70
N ILE A 27 -8.44 -6.30 6.53
CA ILE A 27 -8.19 -5.78 7.89
C ILE A 27 -7.15 -4.65 7.83
N GLY A 28 -6.06 -4.85 7.09
CA GLY A 28 -4.97 -3.88 7.05
C GLY A 28 -3.71 -4.40 6.37
N GLY A 29 -2.77 -3.49 6.11
CA GLY A 29 -1.52 -3.82 5.44
C GLY A 29 -0.30 -3.06 5.95
N LEU A 30 0.87 -3.56 5.58
CA LEU A 30 2.18 -3.02 5.93
C LEU A 30 3.10 -3.14 4.73
N THR A 31 3.71 -2.03 4.34
CA THR A 31 4.74 -2.01 3.29
C THR A 31 6.11 -1.73 3.91
N LEU A 32 7.05 -2.66 3.75
CA LEU A 32 8.45 -2.49 4.08
C LEU A 32 9.24 -2.17 2.80
N GLY A 33 10.21 -1.28 2.90
CA GLY A 33 11.01 -0.89 1.74
C GLY A 33 11.92 0.29 2.02
N ALA A 34 12.88 0.54 1.12
CA ALA A 34 13.80 1.67 1.27
C ALA A 34 13.10 3.05 1.22
N LYS A 35 11.94 3.11 0.57
CA LYS A 35 11.09 4.31 0.47
C LYS A 35 10.00 4.38 1.55
N ALA A 36 9.93 3.41 2.46
CA ALA A 36 8.94 3.43 3.54
C ALA A 36 9.27 4.50 4.59
N LYS A 37 8.28 4.88 5.40
CA LYS A 37 8.44 5.90 6.46
C LYS A 37 8.98 5.26 7.75
N ALA A 38 9.88 5.99 8.42
CA ALA A 38 10.38 5.70 9.78
C ALA A 38 10.80 4.23 10.01
N GLU A 39 10.24 3.60 11.04
CA GLU A 39 10.57 2.24 11.52
C GLU A 39 10.53 1.19 10.41
N ARG A 40 9.57 1.28 9.48
CA ARG A 40 9.43 0.35 8.33
C ARG A 40 10.68 0.31 7.45
N ARG A 41 11.34 1.46 7.28
CA ARG A 41 12.60 1.57 6.51
C ARG A 41 13.79 1.06 7.32
N GLU A 42 13.82 1.32 8.61
CA GLU A 42 14.90 0.87 9.49
C GLU A 42 14.96 -0.65 9.54
N VAL A 43 13.80 -1.29 9.69
CA VAL A 43 13.67 -2.75 9.64
C VAL A 43 14.10 -3.31 8.29
N TRP A 44 13.61 -2.71 7.19
CA TRP A 44 14.03 -3.10 5.84
C TRP A 44 15.56 -3.06 5.71
N GLN A 45 16.20 -1.98 6.13
CA GLN A 45 17.66 -1.84 6.06
C GLN A 45 18.40 -2.81 7.00
N ALA A 46 17.88 -3.04 8.20
CA ALA A 46 18.51 -3.92 9.18
C ALA A 46 18.61 -5.37 8.71
N VAL A 47 17.57 -5.87 8.02
CA VAL A 47 17.53 -7.24 7.46
C VAL A 47 18.65 -7.46 6.43
N PHE A 48 18.97 -6.46 5.63
CA PHE A 48 19.97 -6.56 4.57
C PHE A 48 21.37 -6.06 4.96
N ARG A 49 21.60 -5.74 6.24
CA ARG A 49 22.94 -5.37 6.74
C ARG A 49 23.64 -6.58 7.40
N PRO A 50 24.94 -6.80 7.14
CA PRO A 50 25.73 -7.77 7.89
C PRO A 50 25.66 -7.50 9.40
N PRO A 51 25.58 -8.54 10.25
CA PRO A 51 25.80 -9.96 9.93
C PRO A 51 24.53 -10.75 9.53
N TYR A 52 23.49 -10.10 8.96
CA TYR A 52 22.25 -10.74 8.49
C TYR A 52 21.54 -11.53 9.59
N ARG A 53 21.06 -10.82 10.60
CA ARG A 53 20.35 -11.42 11.73
C ARG A 53 18.87 -11.56 11.43
N ARG A 54 18.23 -12.53 12.11
CA ARG A 54 16.78 -12.57 12.21
C ARG A 54 16.28 -11.28 12.87
N PHE A 55 15.25 -10.68 12.27
CA PHE A 55 14.64 -9.46 12.76
C PHE A 55 13.17 -9.74 13.06
N GLU A 56 12.69 -9.30 14.22
CA GLU A 56 11.31 -9.43 14.67
C GLU A 56 10.88 -8.08 15.25
N ALA A 57 9.73 -7.57 14.79
CA ALA A 57 9.12 -6.36 15.34
C ALA A 57 7.62 -6.39 15.13
N TRP A 58 6.92 -5.63 15.96
CA TRP A 58 5.49 -5.38 15.86
C TRP A 58 5.25 -4.11 15.07
N PHE A 59 4.22 -4.11 14.23
CA PHE A 59 3.84 -2.95 13.43
C PHE A 59 2.34 -2.73 13.49
N GLN A 60 1.94 -1.47 13.48
CA GLN A 60 0.55 -1.11 13.26
C GLN A 60 0.21 -1.23 11.77
N LEU A 61 -0.86 -1.98 11.48
CA LEU A 61 -1.39 -2.11 10.13
C LEU A 61 -2.05 -0.81 9.69
N ALA A 62 -1.80 -0.42 8.45
CA ALA A 62 -2.44 0.71 7.80
C ALA A 62 -3.77 0.27 7.17
N SER A 63 -4.77 1.16 7.22
CA SER A 63 -5.98 1.04 6.41
C SER A 63 -5.63 1.10 4.93
N ARG A 64 -6.52 0.59 4.08
CA ARG A 64 -6.39 0.67 2.61
C ARG A 64 -6.24 2.12 2.11
N SER A 65 -6.80 3.09 2.83
CA SER A 65 -6.67 4.53 2.55
C SER A 65 -5.26 5.07 2.79
N ASP A 66 -4.50 4.43 3.68
CA ASP A 66 -3.23 4.94 4.21
C ASP A 66 -2.02 4.21 3.60
N ILE A 67 -2.27 3.17 2.79
CA ILE A 67 -1.25 2.48 2.02
C ILE A 67 -0.96 3.34 0.79
N GLU A 68 0.07 4.19 0.91
CA GLU A 68 0.69 4.85 -0.24
C GLU A 68 1.34 3.78 -1.12
N TYR A 69 0.63 3.35 -2.16
CA TYR A 69 1.21 2.53 -3.21
C TYR A 69 2.31 3.35 -3.92
N PRO A 70 3.55 2.83 -4.02
CA PRO A 70 4.59 3.51 -4.80
C PRO A 70 4.19 3.49 -6.28
N GLY A 71 3.52 4.55 -6.72
CA GLY A 71 2.94 4.69 -8.06
C GLY A 71 1.59 5.42 -8.11
N SER A 72 0.91 5.66 -6.98
CA SER A 72 -0.29 6.49 -6.96
C SER A 72 0.09 7.98 -6.86
N GLU A 73 0.43 8.59 -8.00
CA GLU A 73 0.34 10.04 -8.14
C GLU A 73 -1.10 10.46 -7.81
N SER A 74 -1.23 11.46 -6.94
CA SER A 74 -2.50 11.94 -6.41
C SER A 74 -3.37 12.55 -7.52
N GLN A 75 -4.40 11.83 -7.97
CA GLN A 75 -5.61 12.51 -8.46
C GLN A 75 -6.41 13.04 -7.26
N ARG A 76 -5.87 14.04 -6.57
CA ARG A 76 -6.66 14.93 -5.71
C ARG A 76 -6.93 16.20 -6.50
N GLY A 77 -8.07 16.24 -7.16
CA GLY A 77 -8.54 17.45 -7.81
C GLY A 77 -9.55 17.20 -8.91
N LEU A 78 -10.72 16.64 -8.59
CA LEU A 78 -11.98 16.99 -9.25
C LEU A 78 -13.20 16.42 -8.50
N GLU A 79 -13.38 16.76 -7.22
CA GLU A 79 -14.71 16.70 -6.61
C GLU A 79 -15.32 18.09 -6.67
N GLY A 80 -16.21 18.30 -7.63
CA GLY A 80 -16.97 19.54 -7.72
C GLY A 80 -17.46 19.87 -9.12
N LEU A 81 -18.33 19.05 -9.71
CA LEU A 81 -19.48 19.52 -10.48
C LEU A 81 -20.43 18.34 -10.80
N ILE A 82 -21.26 17.96 -9.82
CA ILE A 82 -22.52 17.28 -10.14
C ILE A 82 -23.51 18.36 -10.53
N ASP A 83 -23.60 18.68 -11.83
CA ASP A 83 -24.77 19.40 -12.35
C ASP A 83 -25.69 18.40 -13.04
N HIS A 84 -26.89 18.34 -12.52
CA HIS A 84 -27.98 17.46 -12.87
C HIS A 84 -28.86 18.24 -13.84
N THR A 85 -28.80 17.95 -15.14
CA THR A 85 -29.86 18.35 -16.08
C THR A 85 -29.90 17.43 -17.31
N SER A 86 -31.00 16.68 -17.37
CA SER A 86 -31.84 16.34 -18.54
C SER A 86 -31.24 15.91 -19.88
N THR A 87 -31.66 14.72 -20.31
CA THR A 87 -31.80 14.20 -21.69
C THR A 87 -32.39 15.24 -22.68
N PRO A 88 -32.10 15.15 -24.00
CA PRO A 88 -32.77 14.18 -24.89
C PRO A 88 -31.84 13.50 -25.92
N GLY A 89 -32.29 12.37 -26.46
CA GLY A 89 -31.50 11.47 -27.30
C GLY A 89 -31.37 11.85 -28.77
N ILE A 90 -30.77 10.92 -29.51
CA ILE A 90 -31.04 10.48 -30.89
C ILE A 90 -30.05 9.33 -31.15
N CYS A 91 -30.58 8.20 -31.59
CA CYS A 91 -29.82 7.06 -32.11
C CYS A 91 -29.91 7.11 -33.63
N ASP A 92 -28.76 7.04 -34.31
CA ASP A 92 -28.62 6.78 -35.75
C ASP A 92 -28.81 5.28 -36.06
#